data_AF-A0A4U0VQ28-F1
#
_entry.id   AF-A0A4U0VQ28-F1
#
_cell.length_a   1.000
_cell.length_b   1.000
_cell.length_c   1.000
_cell.angle_alpha   90.00
_cell.angle_beta   90.00
_cell.angle_gamma   90.00
#
_symmetry.space_group_name_H-M   'P 1'
#
loop_
_entity.id
_entity.type
_entity.pdbx_description
1 polymer ?
#
loop_
_entity_poly.entity_id
_entity_poly.type
_entity_poly.pdbx_seq_one_letter_code
_entity_poly.pdbx_strand_id
1 'polypeptide(L)'
;MQIIVCKNGSAGINFEHTGVDGHTVLRFASDVYTDTILRFARSINGQAPSLWASSSPDPSKRDPSSFGDVSTTPHKLEWDMVPELSTALRFAETRLADLINQNEFQTLDFMQYGKNYMTSQGFSPDAFVQMAFQAAYYGLYGRVECVYEPAMTKLYHHGRTEAVRSVTTESVDFVTTFWGENPPAQKIELLKKACEKHTAITRDCAKAQGHDRHLYALFCVWQRSIDEEGTEAASSNGMDSNGYSSPQDGLSERDPSSAIDSPGRTSMLSEEGSVNAPSPTHGQSAHAMPTIFADSGWDKINNTILSTSNCGNPSLRQFGFGPTSGDGFGIGYIIKDGSVSICASSKHRQTKRFVNAIEQYFLEIRKLLKMTQRRGTSSDKNATKAREAEELRPRSKRTKNRGRLVGATDGKTGILTPHQEESAAASDDEDLGGYGFFDAGMLLQALKSSQEGQERPSEKAVARREVGKKLRLMEY
;
A
#
# COMPACT_ATOMS: atom_id res chain seq x y z
N MET A 1 -10.40 -13.12 -0.81
CA MET A 1 -10.20 -12.12 -1.88
C MET A 1 -11.47 -12.04 -2.72
N GLN A 2 -11.95 -10.84 -3.03
CA GLN A 2 -13.15 -10.56 -3.80
C GLN A 2 -12.76 -9.76 -5.06
N ILE A 3 -13.05 -10.29 -6.24
CA ILE A 3 -12.93 -9.56 -7.51
C ILE A 3 -14.30 -8.94 -7.79
N ILE A 4 -14.32 -7.62 -7.92
CA ILE A 4 -15.56 -6.86 -8.08
C ILE A 4 -15.56 -6.29 -9.49
N VAL A 5 -16.62 -6.58 -10.26
CA VAL A 5 -16.84 -6.02 -11.59
C VAL A 5 -18.19 -5.31 -11.58
N CYS A 6 -18.16 -3.99 -11.65
CA CYS A 6 -19.35 -3.15 -11.68
C CYS A 6 -20.03 -3.22 -13.06
N LYS A 7 -21.34 -2.94 -13.10
CA LYS A 7 -22.13 -2.91 -14.34
C LYS A 7 -21.56 -1.97 -15.42
N ASN A 8 -20.85 -0.91 -15.02
CA ASN A 8 -20.20 0.05 -15.92
C ASN A 8 -18.81 -0.42 -16.42
N GLY A 9 -18.35 -1.62 -16.04
CA GLY A 9 -17.04 -2.16 -16.41
C GLY A 9 -15.89 -1.72 -15.50
N SER A 10 -16.13 -0.88 -14.48
CA SER A 10 -15.13 -0.62 -13.45
C SER A 10 -14.87 -1.92 -12.68
N ALA A 11 -13.60 -2.25 -12.45
CA ALA A 11 -13.21 -3.44 -11.72
C ALA A 11 -12.23 -3.11 -10.60
N GLY A 12 -12.23 -3.92 -9.54
CA GLY A 12 -11.34 -3.77 -8.40
C GLY A 12 -11.21 -5.06 -7.61
N ILE A 13 -10.28 -5.07 -6.65
CA ILE A 13 -10.04 -6.19 -5.75
C ILE A 13 -10.22 -5.68 -4.33
N ASN A 14 -11.08 -6.37 -3.56
CA ASN A 14 -11.15 -6.22 -2.11
C ASN A 14 -10.57 -7.48 -1.46
N PHE A 15 -9.70 -7.34 -0.47
CA PHE A 15 -9.05 -8.49 0.15
C PHE A 15 -8.99 -8.36 1.67
N GLU A 16 -8.99 -9.52 2.32
CA GLU A 16 -8.86 -9.66 3.76
C GLU A 16 -7.37 -9.67 4.10
N HIS A 17 -6.93 -8.85 5.06
CA HIS A 17 -5.52 -8.52 5.29
C HIS A 17 -4.82 -9.42 6.34
N THR A 18 -5.56 -10.21 7.14
CA THR A 18 -4.98 -11.06 8.19
C THR A 18 -3.98 -12.05 7.61
N GLY A 19 -4.36 -12.72 6.52
CA GLY A 19 -3.57 -13.78 5.89
C GLY A 19 -2.58 -13.32 4.81
N VAL A 20 -2.64 -12.06 4.35
CA VAL A 20 -1.85 -11.62 3.18
C VAL A 20 -1.48 -10.14 3.24
N ASP A 21 -0.21 -9.84 2.95
CA ASP A 21 0.27 -8.48 2.73
C ASP A 21 0.01 -8.01 1.30
N GLY A 22 -0.15 -6.69 1.13
CA GLY A 22 -0.53 -6.06 -0.15
C GLY A 22 0.30 -6.47 -1.36
N HIS A 23 1.59 -6.83 -1.19
CA HIS A 23 2.46 -7.26 -2.29
C HIS A 23 1.94 -8.48 -3.04
N THR A 24 1.45 -9.49 -2.32
CA THR A 24 1.00 -10.72 -2.94
C THR A 24 -0.27 -10.46 -3.78
N VAL A 25 -1.17 -9.62 -3.26
CA VAL A 25 -2.39 -9.20 -3.97
C VAL A 25 -2.04 -8.33 -5.18
N LEU A 26 -1.05 -7.47 -5.06
CA LEU A 26 -0.53 -6.67 -6.17
C LEU A 26 0.04 -7.51 -7.30
N ARG A 27 0.84 -8.54 -6.98
CA ARG A 27 1.35 -9.47 -8.00
C ARG A 27 0.19 -10.13 -8.75
N PHE A 28 -0.79 -10.64 -8.00
CA PHE A 28 -2.01 -11.21 -8.59
C PHE A 28 -2.73 -10.19 -9.50
N ALA A 29 -2.92 -8.95 -9.05
CA ALA A 29 -3.58 -7.92 -9.83
C ALA A 29 -2.83 -7.60 -11.14
N SER A 30 -1.50 -7.53 -11.10
CA SER A 30 -0.67 -7.29 -12.28
C SER A 30 -0.72 -8.43 -13.29
N ASP A 31 -0.68 -9.67 -12.81
CA ASP A 31 -0.75 -10.84 -13.68
C ASP A 31 -2.11 -10.93 -14.37
N VAL A 32 -3.21 -10.73 -13.63
CA VAL A 32 -4.57 -10.71 -14.19
C VAL A 32 -4.73 -9.59 -15.21
N TYR A 33 -4.26 -8.38 -14.90
CA TYR A 33 -4.36 -7.23 -15.79
C TYR A 33 -3.57 -7.45 -17.09
N THR A 34 -2.32 -7.90 -16.97
CA THR A 34 -1.42 -8.13 -18.11
C THR A 34 -1.92 -9.28 -18.98
N ASP A 35 -2.34 -10.39 -18.38
CA ASP A 35 -2.93 -11.52 -19.10
C ASP A 35 -4.19 -11.11 -19.86
N THR A 36 -5.06 -10.29 -19.27
CA THR A 36 -6.28 -9.80 -19.93
C THR A 36 -5.96 -8.97 -21.18
N ILE A 37 -4.95 -8.09 -21.10
CA ILE A 37 -4.50 -7.30 -22.26
C ILE A 37 -3.90 -8.19 -23.35
N LEU A 38 -3.01 -9.11 -22.97
CA LEU A 38 -2.34 -9.99 -23.92
C LEU A 38 -3.32 -10.94 -24.61
N ARG A 39 -4.31 -11.48 -23.89
CA ARG A 39 -5.40 -12.29 -24.48
C ARG A 39 -6.22 -11.48 -25.46
N PHE A 40 -6.58 -10.25 -25.13
CA PHE A 40 -7.28 -9.37 -26.05
C PHE A 40 -6.45 -9.09 -27.31
N ALA A 41 -5.16 -8.74 -27.14
CA ALA A 41 -4.25 -8.55 -28.26
C ALA A 41 -4.13 -9.81 -29.14
N ARG A 42 -4.06 -11.00 -28.54
CA ARG A 42 -4.02 -12.29 -29.25
C ARG A 42 -5.29 -12.57 -30.04
N SER A 43 -6.45 -12.16 -29.53
CA SER A 43 -7.72 -12.30 -30.24
C SER A 43 -7.79 -11.47 -31.53
N ILE A 44 -7.01 -10.39 -31.60
CA ILE A 44 -6.87 -9.53 -32.79
C ILE A 44 -5.72 -10.02 -33.68
N ASN A 45 -4.57 -10.29 -33.07
CA ASN A 45 -3.34 -10.71 -33.73
C ASN A 45 -2.78 -11.95 -33.03
N GLY A 46 -2.98 -13.13 -33.64
CA GLY A 46 -2.64 -14.44 -33.05
C GLY A 46 -1.17 -14.65 -32.66
N GLN A 47 -0.27 -13.72 -33.01
CA GLN A 47 1.15 -13.74 -32.66
C GLN A 47 1.48 -13.03 -31.33
N ALA A 48 0.50 -12.45 -30.64
CA ALA A 48 0.77 -11.77 -29.37
C ALA A 48 1.30 -12.75 -28.30
N PRO A 49 2.30 -12.34 -27.50
CA PRO A 49 2.91 -13.21 -26.47
C PRO A 49 1.90 -13.59 -25.37
N SER A 50 2.21 -14.67 -24.65
CA SER A 50 1.45 -15.15 -23.48
C SER A 50 2.36 -15.13 -22.26
N LEU A 51 1.82 -14.80 -21.09
CA LEU A 51 2.54 -14.95 -19.82
C LEU A 51 2.75 -16.43 -19.45
N TRP A 52 1.86 -17.29 -19.93
CA TRP A 52 1.84 -18.71 -19.57
C TRP A 52 2.53 -19.54 -20.65
N ALA A 53 3.42 -20.46 -20.22
CA ALA A 53 4.14 -21.38 -21.08
C ALA A 53 3.22 -22.40 -21.77
N SER A 54 2.06 -22.69 -21.18
CA SER A 54 1.00 -23.49 -21.79
C SER A 54 -0.30 -22.69 -21.79
N SER A 55 -1.15 -22.96 -22.78
CA SER A 55 -2.53 -22.47 -22.78
C SER A 55 -3.44 -23.68 -22.75
N SER A 56 -4.36 -23.72 -21.80
CA SER A 56 -5.47 -24.66 -21.89
C SER A 56 -6.29 -24.32 -23.14
N PRO A 57 -6.76 -25.32 -23.92
CA PRO A 57 -7.75 -25.07 -24.95
C PRO A 57 -8.94 -24.32 -24.34
N ASP A 58 -9.54 -23.41 -25.12
CA ASP A 58 -10.77 -22.74 -24.74
C ASP A 58 -11.79 -23.79 -24.25
N PRO A 59 -12.31 -23.69 -23.02
CA PRO A 59 -13.25 -24.67 -22.49
C PRO A 59 -14.48 -24.87 -23.40
N SER A 60 -14.89 -23.82 -24.13
CA SER A 60 -16.00 -23.91 -25.09
C SER A 60 -15.67 -24.72 -26.35
N LYS A 61 -14.37 -24.96 -26.63
CA LYS A 61 -13.88 -25.73 -27.78
C LYS A 61 -13.45 -27.15 -27.41
N ARG A 62 -13.50 -27.51 -26.13
CA ARG A 62 -13.23 -28.86 -25.66
C ARG A 62 -14.49 -29.71 -25.82
N ASP A 63 -14.28 -30.99 -26.13
CA ASP A 63 -15.37 -31.97 -26.18
C ASP A 63 -16.09 -32.00 -24.81
N PRO A 64 -17.41 -31.74 -24.74
CA PRO A 64 -18.18 -31.80 -23.50
C PRO A 64 -17.98 -33.12 -22.74
N SER A 65 -17.80 -34.24 -23.45
CA SER A 65 -17.56 -35.56 -22.85
C SER A 65 -16.22 -35.62 -22.10
N SER A 66 -15.25 -34.75 -22.43
CA SER A 66 -13.93 -34.68 -21.78
C SER A 66 -13.95 -34.07 -20.38
N PHE A 67 -15.07 -33.47 -19.96
CA PHE A 67 -15.20 -32.86 -18.64
C PHE A 67 -15.79 -33.82 -17.59
N GLY A 68 -16.31 -34.98 -18.02
CA GLY A 68 -17.09 -35.87 -17.14
C GLY A 68 -18.51 -35.36 -16.93
N ASP A 69 -19.18 -35.84 -15.88
CA ASP A 69 -20.53 -35.36 -15.49
C ASP A 69 -20.42 -34.02 -14.76
N VAL A 70 -20.46 -32.91 -15.52
CA VAL A 70 -20.33 -31.56 -14.97
C VAL A 70 -21.58 -30.75 -15.31
N SER A 71 -22.30 -30.34 -14.27
CA SER A 71 -23.39 -29.37 -14.43
C SER A 71 -22.82 -27.98 -14.71
N THR A 72 -23.20 -27.40 -15.84
CA THR A 72 -22.84 -26.03 -16.24
C THR A 72 -23.85 -25.00 -15.75
N THR A 73 -24.93 -25.44 -15.11
CA THR A 73 -25.96 -24.54 -14.56
C THR A 73 -25.48 -24.01 -13.21
N PRO A 74 -25.33 -22.68 -13.04
CA PRO A 74 -24.93 -22.12 -11.74
C PRO A 74 -25.90 -22.55 -10.63
N HIS A 75 -25.35 -23.11 -9.57
CA HIS A 75 -26.13 -23.49 -8.39
C HIS A 75 -26.31 -22.29 -7.47
N LYS A 76 -27.55 -21.86 -7.25
CA LYS A 76 -27.88 -20.79 -6.31
C LYS A 76 -27.75 -21.34 -4.88
N LEU A 77 -26.88 -20.73 -4.08
CA LEU A 77 -26.77 -21.04 -2.65
C LEU A 77 -27.96 -20.42 -1.91
N GLU A 78 -28.63 -21.22 -1.10
CA GLU A 78 -29.79 -20.82 -0.30
C GLU A 78 -29.49 -21.00 1.19
N TRP A 79 -30.09 -20.14 2.01
CA TRP A 79 -29.88 -20.13 3.45
C TRP A 79 -31.23 -20.20 4.17
N ASP A 80 -31.32 -21.02 5.20
CA ASP A 80 -32.50 -21.10 6.05
C ASP A 80 -32.53 -19.89 7.02
N MET A 81 -33.41 -18.94 6.73
CA MET A 81 -33.52 -17.69 7.48
C MET A 81 -34.33 -17.87 8.77
N VAL A 82 -33.68 -18.42 9.80
CA VAL A 82 -34.26 -18.51 11.15
C VAL A 82 -34.49 -17.11 11.77
N PRO A 83 -35.41 -16.95 12.74
CA PRO A 83 -35.71 -15.64 13.34
C PRO A 83 -34.49 -14.92 13.91
N GLU A 84 -33.55 -15.65 14.51
CA GLU A 84 -32.31 -15.13 15.09
C GLU A 84 -31.40 -14.55 13.99
N LEU A 85 -31.24 -15.27 12.87
CA LEU A 85 -30.43 -14.82 11.73
C LEU A 85 -31.05 -13.60 11.05
N SER A 86 -32.37 -13.58 10.91
CA SER A 86 -33.11 -12.43 10.36
C SER A 86 -32.93 -11.18 11.23
N THR A 87 -32.92 -11.35 12.55
CA THR A 87 -32.67 -10.26 13.51
C THR A 87 -31.22 -9.78 13.46
N ALA A 88 -30.26 -10.71 13.42
CA ALA A 88 -28.85 -10.41 13.29
C ALA A 88 -28.54 -9.64 11.99
N LEU A 89 -29.19 -10.00 10.88
CA LEU A 89 -29.05 -9.30 9.60
C LEU A 89 -29.49 -7.82 9.72
N ARG A 90 -30.63 -7.53 10.35
CA ARG A 90 -31.09 -6.15 10.56
C ARG A 90 -30.10 -5.32 11.37
N PHE A 91 -29.52 -5.90 12.42
CA PHE A 91 -28.49 -5.21 13.21
C PHE A 91 -27.19 -5.02 12.42
N ALA A 92 -26.80 -6.01 11.61
CA ALA A 92 -25.64 -5.90 10.74
C ALA A 92 -25.81 -4.80 9.68
N GLU A 93 -26.99 -4.69 9.07
CA GLU A 93 -27.35 -3.64 8.12
C GLU A 93 -27.29 -2.26 8.76
N THR A 94 -27.88 -2.10 9.96
CA THR A 94 -27.84 -0.85 10.72
C THR A 94 -26.40 -0.44 11.02
N ARG A 95 -25.60 -1.36 11.56
CA ARG A 95 -24.19 -1.13 11.86
C ARG A 95 -23.39 -0.79 10.60
N LEU A 96 -23.65 -1.46 9.47
CA LEU A 96 -22.97 -1.18 8.21
C LEU A 96 -23.33 0.21 7.68
N ALA A 97 -24.61 0.59 7.74
CA ALA A 97 -25.06 1.92 7.33
C ALA A 97 -24.38 3.02 8.17
N ASP A 98 -24.31 2.85 9.48
CA ASP A 98 -23.61 3.76 10.38
C ASP A 98 -22.12 3.86 10.02
N LEU A 99 -21.46 2.72 9.80
CA LEU A 99 -20.04 2.70 9.39
C LEU A 99 -19.82 3.40 8.05
N ILE A 100 -20.70 3.23 7.07
CA ILE A 100 -20.59 3.93 5.78
C ILE A 100 -20.74 5.44 5.97
N ASN A 101 -21.73 5.87 6.76
CA ASN A 101 -22.01 7.29 6.99
C ASN A 101 -20.96 7.99 7.87
N GLN A 102 -20.24 7.23 8.71
CA GLN A 102 -19.14 7.76 9.52
C GLN A 102 -17.86 7.99 8.71
N ASN A 103 -17.66 7.24 7.63
CA ASN A 103 -16.44 7.29 6.85
C ASN A 103 -16.53 8.30 5.70
N GLU A 104 -15.56 9.21 5.63
CA GLU A 104 -15.35 10.10 4.50
C GLU A 104 -14.19 9.59 3.65
N PHE A 105 -14.39 9.47 2.34
CA PHE A 105 -13.35 9.05 1.39
C PHE A 105 -13.16 10.10 0.29
N GLN A 106 -11.91 10.42 -0.04
CA GLN A 106 -11.55 11.38 -1.07
C GLN A 106 -10.34 10.91 -1.87
N THR A 107 -10.30 11.30 -3.14
CA THR A 107 -9.20 10.95 -4.05
C THR A 107 -8.59 12.19 -4.67
N LEU A 108 -7.27 12.21 -4.79
CA LEU A 108 -6.50 13.21 -5.54
C LEU A 108 -5.71 12.50 -6.65
N ASP A 109 -5.97 12.91 -7.88
CA ASP A 109 -5.21 12.52 -9.06
C ASP A 109 -4.36 13.74 -9.48
N PHE A 110 -3.17 13.88 -8.88
CA PHE A 110 -2.25 15.00 -9.12
C PHE A 110 -1.44 14.76 -10.39
N MET A 111 -1.70 15.52 -11.45
CA MET A 111 -1.18 15.29 -12.81
C MET A 111 -0.07 16.25 -13.23
N GLN A 112 0.39 17.12 -12.33
CA GLN A 112 1.31 18.21 -12.67
C GLN A 112 2.78 17.76 -12.66
N TYR A 113 3.11 16.72 -11.90
CA TYR A 113 4.39 16.01 -11.89
C TYR A 113 4.30 14.71 -11.08
N GLY A 114 5.31 13.84 -11.21
CA GLY A 114 5.43 12.59 -10.44
C GLY A 114 6.89 12.22 -10.18
N LYS A 115 7.17 10.91 -10.14
CA LYS A 115 8.49 10.32 -9.85
C LYS A 115 9.61 11.03 -10.60
N ASN A 116 9.49 11.20 -11.92
CA ASN A 116 10.57 11.73 -12.76
C ASN A 116 10.98 13.16 -12.36
N TYR A 117 10.02 13.98 -11.93
CA TYR A 117 10.34 15.32 -11.45
C TYR A 117 11.02 15.25 -10.09
N MET A 118 10.46 14.51 -9.12
CA MET A 118 11.01 14.41 -7.77
C MET A 118 12.46 13.92 -7.78
N THR A 119 12.75 12.88 -8.58
CA THR A 119 14.12 12.36 -8.75
C THR A 119 15.03 13.37 -9.42
N SER A 120 14.57 14.09 -10.45
CA SER A 120 15.37 15.16 -11.09
C SER A 120 15.73 16.31 -10.16
N GLN A 121 14.97 16.47 -9.06
CA GLN A 121 15.22 17.47 -8.03
C GLN A 121 16.09 16.91 -6.88
N GLY A 122 16.52 15.66 -6.96
CA GLY A 122 17.39 15.01 -5.96
C GLY A 122 16.65 14.44 -4.75
N PHE A 123 15.37 14.09 -4.88
CA PHE A 123 14.57 13.50 -3.81
C PHE A 123 14.15 12.07 -4.13
N SER A 124 14.13 11.21 -3.10
CA SER A 124 13.35 9.98 -3.14
C SER A 124 11.86 10.34 -3.29
N PRO A 125 11.15 9.81 -4.30
CA PRO A 125 9.74 10.13 -4.52
C PRO A 125 8.86 9.77 -3.32
N ASP A 126 9.16 8.64 -2.68
CA ASP A 126 8.40 8.17 -1.53
C ASP A 126 8.58 9.11 -0.33
N ALA A 127 9.83 9.42 0.02
CA ALA A 127 10.15 10.35 1.10
C ALA A 127 9.54 11.74 0.85
N PHE A 128 9.56 12.22 -0.40
CA PHE A 128 8.97 13.50 -0.78
C PHE A 128 7.45 13.53 -0.53
N VAL A 129 6.74 12.45 -0.86
CA VAL A 129 5.30 12.32 -0.64
C VAL A 129 4.98 12.14 0.85
N GLN A 130 5.79 11.40 1.60
CA GLN A 130 5.64 11.27 3.05
C GLN A 130 5.79 12.61 3.77
N MET A 131 6.75 13.45 3.36
CA MET A 131 6.89 14.81 3.87
C MET A 131 5.70 15.70 3.50
N ALA A 132 5.07 15.46 2.33
CA ALA A 132 3.85 16.17 1.94
C ALA A 132 2.68 15.91 2.90
N PHE A 133 2.51 14.67 3.34
CA PHE A 133 1.45 14.33 4.30
C PHE A 133 1.66 15.02 5.64
N GLN A 134 2.90 15.01 6.15
CA GLN A 134 3.24 15.67 7.42
C GLN A 134 3.08 17.19 7.32
N ALA A 135 3.56 17.81 6.22
CA ALA A 135 3.42 19.25 6.02
C ALA A 135 1.96 19.68 5.87
N ALA A 136 1.15 18.94 5.10
CA ALA A 136 -0.27 19.22 4.94
C ALA A 136 -1.03 19.06 6.27
N TYR A 137 -0.72 18.03 7.05
CA TYR A 137 -1.34 17.82 8.36
C TYR A 137 -0.98 18.93 9.34
N TYR A 138 0.30 19.27 9.45
CA TYR A 138 0.77 20.36 10.31
C TYR A 138 0.13 21.70 9.92
N GLY A 139 0.00 21.99 8.62
CA GLY A 139 -0.64 23.22 8.14
C GLY A 139 -2.12 23.34 8.50
N LEU A 140 -2.82 22.21 8.67
CA LEU A 140 -4.24 22.20 9.03
C LEU A 140 -4.48 22.18 10.54
N TYR A 141 -3.63 21.48 11.28
CA TYR A 141 -3.89 21.17 12.70
C TYR A 141 -2.87 21.77 13.66
N GLY A 142 -1.75 22.31 13.18
CA GLY A 142 -0.70 22.93 13.99
C GLY A 142 0.07 21.96 14.88
N ARG A 143 0.01 20.65 14.59
CA ARG A 143 0.59 19.59 15.42
C ARG A 143 1.19 18.48 14.57
N VAL A 144 2.16 17.79 15.14
CA VAL A 144 2.81 16.61 14.58
C VAL A 144 2.28 15.40 15.35
N GLU A 145 1.88 14.36 14.61
CA GLU A 145 1.19 13.20 15.16
C GLU A 145 1.81 11.91 14.62
N CYS A 146 1.53 10.78 15.26
CA CYS A 146 2.10 9.49 14.91
C CYS A 146 1.77 9.09 13.45
N VAL A 147 2.82 8.81 12.66
CA VAL A 147 2.75 8.33 11.28
C VAL A 147 3.22 6.87 11.23
N TYR A 148 2.54 6.07 10.41
CA TYR A 148 2.93 4.71 10.08
C TYR A 148 3.06 4.56 8.56
N GLU A 149 4.13 3.92 8.15
CA GLU A 149 4.31 3.41 6.79
C GLU A 149 4.87 1.97 6.86
N PRO A 150 4.35 1.02 6.07
CA PRO A 150 4.87 -0.34 6.08
C PRO A 150 6.14 -0.47 5.22
N ALA A 151 7.20 -1.05 5.79
CA ALA A 151 8.33 -1.61 5.05
C ALA A 151 8.21 -3.13 5.01
N MET A 152 8.45 -3.75 3.85
CA MET A 152 8.43 -5.21 3.74
C MET A 152 9.72 -5.84 4.25
N THR A 153 9.61 -6.95 4.95
CA THR A 153 10.75 -7.74 5.44
C THR A 153 10.88 -9.08 4.70
N LYS A 154 10.45 -9.13 3.43
CA LYS A 154 10.40 -10.36 2.60
C LYS A 154 11.75 -11.02 2.32
N LEU A 155 12.86 -10.35 2.63
CA LEU A 155 14.19 -10.97 2.62
C LEU A 155 14.29 -12.13 3.62
N TYR A 156 13.50 -12.10 4.69
CA TYR A 156 13.49 -13.10 5.75
C TYR A 156 12.41 -14.15 5.52
N HIS A 157 12.66 -15.37 5.99
CA HIS A 157 11.66 -16.44 5.98
C HIS A 157 10.42 -16.02 6.79
N HIS A 158 9.24 -16.20 6.21
CA HIS A 158 7.96 -15.69 6.74
C HIS A 158 7.92 -14.18 7.03
N GLY A 159 8.80 -13.41 6.37
CA GLY A 159 8.82 -11.96 6.46
C GLY A 159 7.46 -11.34 6.14
N ARG A 160 7.00 -10.45 7.03
CA ARG A 160 5.78 -9.65 6.90
C ARG A 160 6.17 -8.20 6.64
N THR A 161 5.94 -7.33 7.63
CA THR A 161 6.24 -5.90 7.56
C THR A 161 6.88 -5.41 8.85
N GLU A 162 7.69 -4.35 8.73
CA GLU A 162 8.15 -3.46 9.79
C GLU A 162 7.48 -2.09 9.63
N ALA A 163 7.41 -1.28 10.69
CA ALA A 163 6.91 0.09 10.65
C ALA A 163 8.05 1.11 10.42
N VAL A 164 7.94 1.85 9.33
CA VAL A 164 8.69 3.09 9.13
C VAL A 164 7.96 4.20 9.88
N ARG A 165 8.67 4.82 10.84
CA ARG A 165 8.18 5.99 11.57
C ARG A 165 8.67 7.25 10.89
N SER A 166 7.82 7.82 10.02
CA SER A 166 8.17 8.98 9.18
C SER A 166 8.36 10.28 9.98
N VAL A 167 7.86 10.34 11.22
CA VAL A 167 8.07 11.48 12.11
C VAL A 167 9.45 11.37 12.75
N THR A 168 10.31 12.32 12.41
CA THR A 168 11.67 12.45 12.96
C THR A 168 11.93 13.90 13.34
N THR A 169 13.02 14.18 14.04
CA THR A 169 13.44 15.55 14.33
C THR A 169 13.57 16.38 13.04
N GLU A 170 14.16 15.80 11.99
CA GLU A 170 14.34 16.43 10.69
C GLU A 170 12.99 16.72 9.99
N SER A 171 12.01 15.83 10.10
CA SER A 171 10.67 16.07 9.55
C SER A 171 9.94 17.18 10.32
N VAL A 172 10.08 17.22 11.64
CA VAL A 172 9.53 18.29 12.50
C VAL A 172 10.16 19.65 12.16
N ASP A 173 11.48 19.71 12.05
CA ASP A 173 12.21 20.93 11.68
C ASP A 173 11.79 21.42 10.29
N PHE A 174 11.60 20.49 9.36
CA PHE A 174 11.09 20.80 8.03
C PHE A 174 9.67 21.39 8.08
N VAL A 175 8.69 20.71 8.69
CA VAL A 175 7.29 21.17 8.62
C VAL A 175 7.08 22.49 9.38
N THR A 176 7.75 22.68 10.51
CA THR A 176 7.71 23.93 11.27
C THR A 176 8.33 25.08 10.47
N THR A 177 9.49 24.85 9.83
CA THR A 177 10.15 25.85 8.98
C THR A 177 9.35 26.15 7.72
N PHE A 178 8.73 25.14 7.11
CA PHE A 178 7.93 25.27 5.89
C PHE A 178 6.73 26.21 6.09
N TRP A 179 6.05 26.11 7.24
CA TRP A 179 4.91 26.97 7.58
C TRP A 179 5.30 28.30 8.23
N GLY A 180 6.54 28.44 8.70
CA GLY A 180 7.08 29.72 9.17
C GLY A 180 7.50 30.69 8.05
N GLU A 181 7.79 31.93 8.45
CA GLU A 181 8.33 33.00 7.60
C GLU A 181 9.83 32.82 7.32
N ASN A 182 10.19 31.73 6.65
CA ASN A 182 11.58 31.38 6.36
C ASN A 182 11.92 31.54 4.86
N PRO A 183 13.19 31.82 4.49
CA PRO A 183 13.61 31.86 3.10
C PRO A 183 13.36 30.53 2.36
N PRO A 184 12.99 30.56 1.07
CA PRO A 184 12.80 29.34 0.27
C PRO A 184 13.97 28.37 0.31
N ALA A 185 15.21 28.86 0.32
CA ALA A 185 16.41 28.03 0.36
C ALA A 185 16.47 27.16 1.62
N GLN A 186 16.16 27.73 2.78
CA GLN A 186 16.16 27.02 4.06
C GLN A 186 15.04 25.97 4.10
N LYS A 187 13.85 26.29 3.58
CA LYS A 187 12.73 25.32 3.47
C LYS A 187 13.12 24.09 2.63
N ILE A 188 13.78 24.30 1.49
CA ILE A 188 14.24 23.21 0.62
C ILE A 188 15.39 22.42 1.24
N GLU A 189 16.31 23.07 1.93
CA GLU A 189 17.41 22.38 2.62
C GLU A 189 16.89 21.42 3.69
N LEU A 190 15.95 21.86 4.53
CA LEU A 190 15.37 21.01 5.56
C LEU A 190 14.49 19.90 4.98
N LEU A 191 13.77 20.17 3.88
CA LEU A 191 13.08 19.10 3.14
C LEU A 191 14.05 18.00 2.70
N LYS A 192 15.23 18.38 2.19
CA LYS A 192 16.26 17.42 1.76
C LYS A 192 16.73 16.56 2.92
N LYS A 193 17.07 17.16 4.07
CA LYS A 193 17.49 16.42 5.27
C LYS A 193 16.40 15.47 5.77
N ALA A 194 15.14 15.92 5.78
CA ALA A 194 14.02 15.07 6.18
C ALA A 194 13.83 13.88 5.22
N CYS A 195 13.98 14.10 3.91
CA CYS A 195 13.87 13.02 2.91
C CYS A 195 15.04 12.02 2.98
N GLU A 196 16.26 12.51 3.21
CA GLU A 196 17.44 11.68 3.42
C GLU A 196 17.28 10.80 4.67
N LYS A 197 16.79 11.38 5.78
CA LYS A 197 16.50 10.64 7.01
C LYS A 197 15.43 9.58 6.81
N HIS A 198 14.31 9.93 6.17
CA HIS A 198 13.24 8.99 5.86
C HIS A 198 13.76 7.80 5.04
N THR A 199 14.52 8.08 3.97
CA THR A 199 15.12 7.05 3.12
C THR A 199 16.06 6.12 3.90
N ALA A 200 16.84 6.66 4.84
CA ALA A 200 17.70 5.85 5.70
C ALA A 200 16.89 4.92 6.62
N ILE A 201 15.83 5.44 7.29
CA ILE A 201 14.97 4.64 8.15
C ILE A 201 14.25 3.55 7.35
N THR A 202 13.74 3.86 6.15
CA THR A 202 13.08 2.88 5.29
C THR A 202 14.02 1.72 4.95
N ARG A 203 15.30 2.02 4.66
CA ARG A 203 16.32 0.99 4.41
C ARG A 203 16.56 0.10 5.62
N ASP A 204 16.62 0.68 6.83
CA ASP A 204 16.83 -0.09 8.06
C ASP A 204 15.60 -0.96 8.37
N CYS A 205 14.39 -0.42 8.21
CA CYS A 205 13.15 -1.17 8.42
C CYS A 205 12.98 -2.31 7.40
N ALA A 206 13.38 -2.12 6.15
CA ALA A 206 13.38 -3.18 5.13
C ALA A 206 14.32 -4.35 5.49
N LYS A 207 15.40 -4.07 6.25
CA LYS A 207 16.30 -5.07 6.85
C LYS A 207 15.81 -5.60 8.21
N ALA A 208 14.53 -5.38 8.54
CA ALA A 208 13.94 -5.73 9.83
C ALA A 208 14.72 -5.17 11.04
N GLN A 209 15.38 -4.01 10.88
CA GLN A 209 16.08 -3.28 11.95
C GLN A 209 15.22 -2.13 12.52
N GLY A 210 13.91 -2.15 12.29
CA GLY A 210 12.98 -1.27 12.98
C GLY A 210 12.75 -1.72 14.43
N HIS A 211 12.13 -0.85 15.22
CA HIS A 211 11.90 -1.10 16.64
C HIS A 211 10.50 -1.63 16.92
N ASP A 212 9.51 -1.25 16.12
CA ASP A 212 8.10 -1.55 16.36
C ASP A 212 7.81 -3.04 16.50
N ARG A 213 8.25 -3.87 15.53
CA ARG A 213 7.98 -5.32 15.61
C ARG A 213 8.76 -6.00 16.73
N HIS A 214 9.97 -5.54 17.02
CA HIS A 214 10.76 -6.09 18.13
C HIS A 214 10.07 -5.83 19.47
N LEU A 215 9.67 -4.58 19.73
CA LEU A 215 8.95 -4.23 20.96
C LEU A 215 7.60 -4.95 21.05
N TYR A 216 6.86 -5.07 19.95
CA TYR A 216 5.62 -5.83 19.90
C TYR A 216 5.82 -7.32 20.20
N ALA A 217 6.91 -7.92 19.69
CA ALA A 217 7.24 -9.31 19.99
C ALA A 217 7.54 -9.50 21.49
N LEU A 218 8.30 -8.58 22.11
CA LEU A 218 8.55 -8.60 23.56
C LEU A 218 7.25 -8.45 24.37
N PHE A 219 6.35 -7.58 23.93
CA PHE A 219 5.03 -7.43 24.54
C PHE A 219 4.22 -8.74 24.46
N CYS A 220 4.22 -9.40 23.30
CA CYS A 220 3.54 -10.69 23.12
C CYS A 220 4.14 -11.80 23.99
N VAL A 221 5.47 -11.83 24.15
CA VAL A 221 6.14 -12.81 25.02
C VAL A 221 5.73 -12.59 26.47
N TRP A 222 5.72 -11.34 26.94
CA TRP A 222 5.22 -11.01 28.28
C TRP A 222 3.76 -11.43 28.45
N GLN A 223 2.89 -11.08 27.50
CA GLN A 223 1.47 -11.44 27.58
C GLN A 223 1.27 -12.97 27.65
N ARG A 224 2.01 -13.74 26.85
CA ARG A 224 1.98 -15.21 26.90
C ARG A 224 2.44 -15.76 28.25
N SER A 225 3.49 -15.19 28.85
CA SER A 225 3.93 -15.65 30.18
C SER A 225 2.85 -15.47 31.25
N ILE A 226 2.04 -14.40 31.16
CA ILE A 226 0.90 -14.19 32.05
C ILE A 226 -0.21 -15.21 31.78
N ASP A 227 -0.52 -15.50 30.52
CA ASP A 227 -1.59 -16.42 30.13
C ASP A 227 -1.25 -17.88 30.50
N GLU A 228 0.00 -18.31 30.30
CA GLU A 228 0.49 -19.65 30.66
C GLU A 228 0.46 -19.86 32.18
N GLU A 229 0.95 -18.90 32.96
CA GLU A 229 0.88 -18.97 34.43
C GLU A 229 -0.56 -18.86 34.95
N GLY A 230 -1.44 -18.08 34.30
CA GLY A 230 -2.86 -18.06 34.62
C GLY A 230 -3.53 -19.42 34.39
N THR A 231 -3.08 -20.14 33.36
CA THR A 231 -3.54 -21.50 33.06
C THR A 231 -2.97 -22.50 34.08
N GLU A 232 -1.69 -22.39 34.48
CA GLU A 232 -1.09 -23.22 35.55
C GLU A 232 -1.69 -22.94 36.94
N ALA A 233 -2.00 -21.68 37.26
CA ALA A 233 -2.68 -21.28 38.48
C ALA A 233 -4.14 -21.77 38.53
N ALA A 234 -4.83 -21.75 37.39
CA ALA A 234 -6.15 -22.36 37.26
C ALA A 234 -6.11 -23.90 37.36
N SER A 235 -5.03 -24.52 36.87
CA SER A 235 -4.80 -25.97 36.93
C SER A 235 -4.39 -26.46 38.33
N SER A 236 -3.77 -25.61 39.16
CA SER A 236 -3.31 -25.96 40.51
C SER A 236 -4.35 -25.71 41.62
N ASN A 237 -5.39 -24.92 41.34
CA ASN A 237 -6.49 -24.63 42.29
C ASN A 237 -7.81 -25.38 41.99
N GLY A 238 -7.81 -26.37 41.09
CA GLY A 238 -9.01 -27.11 40.72
C GLY A 238 -8.73 -28.56 40.41
N MET A 239 -9.07 -29.42 41.39
CA MET A 239 -9.51 -30.82 41.29
C MET A 239 -9.21 -31.58 39.98
N ASP A 240 -8.45 -32.67 40.10
CA ASP A 240 -8.20 -33.69 39.07
C ASP A 240 -9.40 -33.93 38.14
N SER A 241 -9.20 -33.70 36.85
CA SER A 241 -10.00 -34.29 35.78
C SER A 241 -9.11 -34.47 34.54
N ASN A 242 -8.53 -35.67 34.43
CA ASN A 242 -7.85 -36.17 33.24
C ASN A 242 -8.64 -35.91 31.94
N GLY A 243 -7.93 -35.56 30.86
CA GLY A 243 -8.31 -36.01 29.52
C GLY A 243 -8.23 -34.95 28.42
N TYR A 244 -7.08 -34.88 27.76
CA TYR A 244 -6.96 -34.31 26.42
C TYR A 244 -7.47 -35.33 25.38
N SER A 245 -8.40 -34.96 24.49
CA SER A 245 -8.51 -35.50 23.12
C SER A 245 -9.60 -34.82 22.30
N SER A 246 -9.28 -34.66 21.01
CA SER A 246 -9.97 -34.00 19.89
C SER A 246 -11.49 -34.21 19.75
N PRO A 247 -12.24 -33.27 19.11
CA PRO A 247 -13.65 -33.49 18.83
C PRO A 247 -13.85 -34.36 17.59
N GLN A 248 -14.62 -35.44 17.76
CA GLN A 248 -15.21 -36.25 16.70
C GLN A 248 -16.74 -36.15 16.81
N ASP A 249 -17.40 -36.09 15.65
CA ASP A 249 -18.84 -35.87 15.46
C ASP A 249 -19.76 -36.75 16.31
N GLY A 250 -20.86 -36.17 16.81
CA GLY A 250 -21.96 -36.93 17.42
C GLY A 250 -23.06 -36.07 18.05
N LEU A 251 -24.25 -36.12 17.46
CA LEU A 251 -25.49 -35.42 17.81
C LEU A 251 -26.02 -35.73 19.22
N SER A 252 -26.47 -34.71 19.97
CA SER A 252 -27.74 -34.74 20.77
C SER A 252 -28.06 -33.38 21.41
N GLU A 253 -29.36 -33.15 21.66
CA GLU A 253 -30.07 -31.88 21.86
C GLU A 253 -30.03 -31.24 23.27
N ARG A 254 -30.17 -29.89 23.28
CA ARG A 254 -30.81 -28.94 24.26
C ARG A 254 -30.29 -28.91 25.72
N ASP A 255 -30.04 -27.77 26.37
CA ASP A 255 -30.87 -26.55 26.53
C ASP A 255 -30.00 -25.29 26.89
N PRO A 256 -30.51 -24.04 26.76
CA PRO A 256 -29.72 -22.82 26.58
C PRO A 256 -29.64 -21.92 27.82
N SER A 257 -28.44 -21.48 28.19
CA SER A 257 -28.21 -20.17 28.82
C SER A 257 -26.71 -19.94 29.05
N SER A 258 -26.02 -19.25 28.13
CA SER A 258 -24.87 -18.41 28.48
C SER A 258 -24.51 -17.52 27.29
N ALA A 259 -24.87 -16.25 27.41
CA ALA A 259 -24.36 -15.20 26.55
C ALA A 259 -22.86 -15.00 26.90
N ILE A 260 -21.99 -15.24 25.92
CA ILE A 260 -20.58 -14.88 26.00
C ILE A 260 -20.45 -13.48 25.42
N ASP A 261 -20.41 -12.49 26.31
CA ASP A 261 -20.08 -11.11 26.00
C ASP A 261 -18.55 -10.95 25.88
N SER A 262 -18.12 -10.13 24.92
CA SER A 262 -16.71 -9.79 24.70
C SER A 262 -16.21 -8.85 25.81
N PRO A 263 -14.97 -8.97 26.34
CA PRO A 263 -14.51 -8.08 27.40
C PRO A 263 -14.32 -6.66 26.89
N GLY A 264 -15.28 -5.79 27.20
CA GLY A 264 -15.16 -4.34 27.07
C GLY A 264 -14.13 -3.79 28.05
N ARG A 265 -13.20 -2.98 27.55
CA ARG A 265 -12.27 -2.18 28.37
C ARG A 265 -13.04 -1.06 29.07
N THR A 266 -13.30 -1.20 30.36
CA THR A 266 -13.70 -0.08 31.24
C THR A 266 -12.48 0.46 31.96
N SER A 267 -12.10 1.70 31.65
CA SER A 267 -11.13 2.49 32.40
C SER A 267 -11.70 2.86 33.77
N MET A 268 -11.08 2.38 34.85
CA MET A 268 -11.37 2.83 36.21
C MET A 268 -10.48 4.03 36.55
N LEU A 269 -11.11 5.20 36.70
CA LEU A 269 -10.57 6.34 37.44
C LEU A 269 -10.69 6.02 38.93
N SER A 270 -9.60 6.05 39.67
CA SER A 270 -9.59 5.90 41.13
C SER A 270 -9.56 7.26 41.82
N GLU A 271 -10.64 7.62 42.52
CA GLU A 271 -10.63 8.63 43.59
C GLU A 271 -10.19 8.03 44.93
N GLU A 272 -9.66 8.90 45.79
CA GLU A 272 -9.02 8.63 47.09
C GLU A 272 -9.94 7.96 48.12
N GLY A 273 -9.34 7.09 48.95
CA GLY A 273 -9.96 6.54 50.15
C GLY A 273 -8.98 5.71 50.99
N SER A 274 -8.40 6.35 52.01
CA SER A 274 -7.44 5.77 52.96
C SER A 274 -8.13 4.89 54.02
N VAL A 275 -7.64 3.66 54.23
CA VAL A 275 -7.71 2.94 55.53
C VAL A 275 -6.64 1.84 55.60
N ASN A 276 -5.83 1.88 56.67
CA ASN A 276 -4.74 0.96 57.02
C ASN A 276 -5.24 -0.39 57.56
N ALA A 277 -4.63 -1.51 57.16
CA ALA A 277 -4.40 -2.75 57.93
C ALA A 277 -3.46 -3.73 57.17
N PRO A 278 -2.77 -4.68 57.84
CA PRO A 278 -1.34 -4.97 57.62
C PRO A 278 -1.00 -6.05 56.58
N SER A 279 0.22 -5.97 56.07
CA SER A 279 0.86 -6.89 55.13
C SER A 279 1.08 -8.30 55.68
N PRO A 280 0.86 -9.35 54.87
CA PRO A 280 1.64 -10.58 54.94
C PRO A 280 2.69 -10.59 53.82
N THR A 281 3.96 -10.56 54.22
CA THR A 281 5.12 -10.81 53.37
C THR A 281 5.19 -12.29 52.99
N HIS A 282 4.68 -12.66 51.81
CA HIS A 282 5.12 -13.83 51.05
C HIS A 282 5.13 -13.48 49.56
N GLY A 283 6.29 -13.69 48.92
CA GLY A 283 6.63 -13.18 47.59
C GLY A 283 5.81 -13.79 46.47
N GLN A 284 4.63 -13.21 46.22
CA GLN A 284 4.03 -13.23 44.89
C GLN A 284 4.58 -12.01 44.16
N SER A 285 5.54 -12.24 43.25
CA SER A 285 5.80 -11.33 42.16
C SER A 285 4.51 -11.23 41.35
N ALA A 286 3.58 -10.37 41.76
CA ALA A 286 2.52 -9.93 40.88
C ALA A 286 3.23 -9.32 39.68
N HIS A 287 3.21 -10.02 38.54
CA HIS A 287 3.95 -9.62 37.35
C HIS A 287 3.35 -8.32 36.81
N ALA A 288 3.81 -7.21 37.37
CA ALA A 288 3.47 -5.89 36.93
C ALA A 288 3.92 -5.76 35.47
N MET A 289 3.05 -5.16 34.65
CA MET A 289 3.37 -4.84 33.26
C MET A 289 4.74 -4.14 33.20
N PRO A 290 5.67 -4.59 32.34
CA PRO A 290 6.95 -3.92 32.18
C PRO A 290 6.74 -2.43 31.94
N THR A 291 7.52 -1.60 32.64
CA THR A 291 7.31 -0.15 32.68
C THR A 291 7.32 0.50 31.30
N ILE A 292 8.08 -0.05 30.35
CA ILE A 292 8.11 0.40 28.95
C ILE A 292 6.75 0.27 28.24
N PHE A 293 5.95 -0.75 28.59
CA PHE A 293 4.61 -0.96 28.01
C PHE A 293 3.51 -0.23 28.79
N ALA A 294 3.79 0.15 30.04
CA ALA A 294 2.91 0.99 30.85
C ALA A 294 3.13 2.51 30.60
N ASP A 295 4.19 2.88 29.89
CA ASP A 295 4.49 4.28 29.56
C ASP A 295 3.49 4.83 28.53
N SER A 296 3.04 6.08 28.71
CA SER A 296 2.10 6.73 27.78
C SER A 296 2.63 6.88 26.34
N GLY A 297 3.95 6.79 26.15
CA GLY A 297 4.60 6.72 24.86
C GLY A 297 4.27 5.44 24.09
N TRP A 298 4.04 4.32 24.79
CA TRP A 298 3.58 3.07 24.19
C TRP A 298 2.19 3.23 23.56
N ASP A 299 1.26 3.89 24.26
CA ASP A 299 -0.06 4.18 23.70
C ASP A 299 0.03 5.14 22.51
N LYS A 300 0.89 6.16 22.59
CA LYS A 300 1.09 7.13 21.49
C LYS A 300 1.66 6.50 20.23
N ILE A 301 2.67 5.64 20.34
CA ILE A 301 3.29 5.00 19.17
C ILE A 301 2.34 3.98 18.51
N ASN A 302 1.45 3.35 19.29
CA ASN A 302 0.44 2.42 18.81
C ASN A 302 -0.83 3.13 18.29
N ASN A 303 -1.05 4.40 18.61
CA ASN A 303 -2.14 5.20 18.06
C ASN A 303 -1.72 5.98 16.81
N THR A 304 -1.73 5.30 15.66
CA THR A 304 -1.38 5.90 14.36
C THR A 304 -2.47 6.88 13.91
N ILE A 305 -2.13 8.16 13.81
CA ILE A 305 -3.03 9.21 13.28
C ILE A 305 -2.94 9.29 11.76
N LEU A 306 -1.75 9.12 11.19
CA LEU A 306 -1.54 9.09 9.74
C LEU A 306 -1.05 7.69 9.34
N SER A 307 -1.98 6.83 8.96
CA SER A 307 -1.64 5.51 8.44
C SER A 307 -1.48 5.62 6.94
N THR A 308 -0.29 5.37 6.43
CA THR A 308 0.06 5.54 5.02
C THR A 308 0.50 4.21 4.39
N SER A 309 0.27 4.04 3.09
CA SER A 309 0.83 2.92 2.35
C SER A 309 0.95 3.27 0.87
N ASN A 310 2.17 3.11 0.35
CA ASN A 310 2.46 3.17 -1.08
C ASN A 310 1.96 1.89 -1.75
N CYS A 311 1.51 1.97 -3.01
CA CYS A 311 1.07 0.83 -3.81
C CYS A 311 1.41 1.06 -5.30
N GLY A 312 2.66 1.40 -5.58
CA GLY A 312 3.17 1.69 -6.93
C GLY A 312 3.02 0.52 -7.91
N ASN A 313 1.97 0.51 -8.73
CA ASN A 313 1.79 -0.52 -9.76
C ASN A 313 1.05 0.02 -11.00
N PRO A 314 1.55 -0.21 -12.24
CA PRO A 314 0.90 0.25 -13.46
C PRO A 314 -0.52 -0.28 -13.68
N SER A 315 -0.84 -1.45 -13.12
CA SER A 315 -2.16 -2.08 -13.21
C SER A 315 -3.19 -1.45 -12.28
N LEU A 316 -2.77 -0.60 -11.34
CA LEU A 316 -3.66 0.06 -10.40
C LEU A 316 -3.89 1.52 -10.76
N ARG A 317 -5.17 1.89 -10.84
CA ARG A 317 -5.57 3.30 -10.91
C ARG A 317 -5.49 3.96 -9.53
N GLN A 318 -6.08 3.33 -8.53
CA GLN A 318 -6.28 3.82 -7.17
C GLN A 318 -6.14 2.66 -6.17
N PHE A 319 -5.75 2.99 -4.94
CA PHE A 319 -5.62 2.08 -3.80
C PHE A 319 -5.95 2.86 -2.53
N GLY A 320 -6.73 2.28 -1.62
CA GLY A 320 -7.12 2.94 -0.38
C GLY A 320 -7.60 1.96 0.68
N PHE A 321 -7.62 2.42 1.92
CA PHE A 321 -8.04 1.68 3.11
C PHE A 321 -8.59 2.68 4.15
N GLY A 322 -9.34 2.19 5.14
CA GLY A 322 -9.91 3.00 6.23
C GLY A 322 -8.85 3.50 7.24
N PRO A 323 -9.15 4.49 8.08
CA PRO A 323 -8.23 4.90 9.14
C PRO A 323 -8.07 3.80 10.21
N THR A 324 -6.88 3.70 10.82
CA THR A 324 -6.57 2.72 11.88
C THR A 324 -6.86 3.23 13.28
N SER A 325 -7.10 4.54 13.44
CA SER A 325 -7.54 5.17 14.68
C SER A 325 -8.85 5.94 14.46
N GLY A 326 -9.60 6.17 15.54
CA GLY A 326 -10.86 6.92 15.49
C GLY A 326 -10.69 8.35 14.96
N ASP A 327 -9.53 8.95 15.26
CA ASP A 327 -9.20 10.33 14.92
C ASP A 327 -8.16 10.43 13.79
N GLY A 328 -7.93 9.35 13.04
CA GLY A 328 -6.87 9.26 12.04
C GLY A 328 -7.31 9.40 10.59
N PHE A 329 -6.32 9.26 9.72
CA PHE A 329 -6.45 9.14 8.27
C PHE A 329 -5.86 7.81 7.79
N GLY A 330 -6.57 7.14 6.88
CA GLY A 330 -6.02 6.06 6.05
C GLY A 330 -5.63 6.62 4.69
N ILE A 331 -4.36 6.51 4.31
CA ILE A 331 -3.81 7.17 3.12
C ILE A 331 -3.13 6.13 2.22
N GLY A 332 -3.82 5.72 1.16
CA GLY A 332 -3.23 4.94 0.09
C GLY A 332 -2.69 5.85 -1.01
N TYR A 333 -1.49 5.60 -1.51
CA TYR A 333 -0.92 6.41 -2.59
C TYR A 333 -0.13 5.60 -3.62
N ILE A 334 -0.08 6.13 -4.84
CA ILE A 334 0.59 5.52 -5.99
C ILE A 334 1.38 6.62 -6.68
N ILE A 335 2.70 6.45 -6.72
CA ILE A 335 3.61 7.37 -7.41
C ILE A 335 3.86 6.83 -8.81
N LYS A 336 3.49 7.61 -9.83
CA LYS A 336 3.72 7.31 -11.25
C LYS A 336 4.78 8.28 -11.80
N ASP A 337 5.28 8.01 -13.00
CA ASP A 337 6.33 8.81 -13.65
C ASP A 337 6.00 10.32 -13.72
N GLY A 338 4.76 10.63 -14.10
CA GLY A 338 4.28 12.01 -14.30
C GLY A 338 3.15 12.45 -13.37
N SER A 339 2.70 11.60 -12.45
CA SER A 339 1.57 11.89 -11.57
C SER A 339 1.67 11.20 -10.22
N VAL A 340 0.86 11.65 -9.26
CA VAL A 340 0.67 11.01 -7.96
C VAL A 340 -0.83 10.82 -7.74
N SER A 341 -1.26 9.59 -7.47
CA SER A 341 -2.64 9.29 -7.09
C SER A 341 -2.69 9.03 -5.58
N ILE A 342 -3.58 9.71 -4.85
CA ILE A 342 -3.77 9.57 -3.40
C ILE A 342 -5.24 9.28 -3.13
N CYS A 343 -5.51 8.32 -2.24
CA CYS A 343 -6.82 8.05 -1.67
C CYS A 343 -6.70 8.26 -0.15
N ALA A 344 -7.47 9.19 0.39
CA ALA A 344 -7.53 9.45 1.82
C ALA A 344 -8.91 9.08 2.36
N SER A 345 -8.93 8.47 3.54
CA SER A 345 -10.14 8.16 4.30
C SER A 345 -10.01 8.70 5.72
N SER A 346 -11.12 9.08 6.35
CA SER A 346 -11.17 9.43 7.77
C SER A 346 -12.57 9.20 8.34
N LYS A 347 -12.71 9.32 9.66
CA LYS A 347 -14.01 9.41 10.32
C LYS A 347 -14.27 10.86 10.73
N HIS A 348 -15.16 11.54 10.01
CA HIS A 348 -15.57 12.93 10.30
C HIS A 348 -14.43 13.98 10.44
N ARG A 349 -13.32 13.86 9.69
CA ARG A 349 -12.16 14.79 9.78
C ARG A 349 -11.97 15.73 8.58
N GLN A 350 -13.04 16.06 7.85
CA GLN A 350 -12.95 16.94 6.68
C GLN A 350 -11.92 16.41 5.66
N THR A 351 -12.03 15.14 5.26
CA THR A 351 -11.04 14.46 4.40
C THR A 351 -10.71 15.28 3.15
N LYS A 352 -11.71 15.96 2.58
CA LYS A 352 -11.55 16.82 1.41
C LYS A 352 -10.58 17.99 1.66
N ARG A 353 -10.64 18.61 2.85
CA ARG A 353 -9.76 19.71 3.21
C ARG A 353 -8.31 19.24 3.34
N PHE A 354 -8.10 18.06 3.92
CA PHE A 354 -6.77 17.44 3.99
C PHE A 354 -6.19 17.14 2.62
N VAL A 355 -6.98 16.52 1.74
CA VAL A 355 -6.56 16.24 0.35
C VAL A 355 -6.23 17.53 -0.41
N ASN A 356 -7.05 18.58 -0.27
CA ASN A 356 -6.76 19.88 -0.87
C ASN A 356 -5.45 20.49 -0.33
N ALA A 357 -5.17 20.35 0.96
CA ALA A 357 -3.93 20.83 1.56
C ALA A 357 -2.69 20.10 0.98
N ILE A 358 -2.79 18.79 0.74
CA ILE A 358 -1.74 18.02 0.08
C ILE A 358 -1.51 18.52 -1.36
N GLU A 359 -2.58 18.74 -2.13
CA GLU A 359 -2.45 19.29 -3.49
C GLU A 359 -1.79 20.68 -3.48
N GLN A 360 -2.22 21.58 -2.59
CA GLN A 360 -1.62 22.90 -2.46
C GLN A 360 -0.15 22.83 -2.04
N TYR A 361 0.22 21.92 -1.13
CA TYR A 361 1.61 21.67 -0.78
C TYR A 361 2.43 21.27 -2.01
N PHE A 362 1.95 20.31 -2.82
CA PHE A 362 2.68 19.87 -4.02
C PHE A 362 2.90 21.00 -5.03
N LEU A 363 1.91 21.87 -5.21
CA LEU A 363 2.05 23.04 -6.08
C LEU A 363 3.06 24.04 -5.50
N GLU A 364 3.01 24.29 -4.20
CA GLU A 364 3.87 25.28 -3.55
C GLU A 364 5.33 24.83 -3.49
N ILE A 365 5.60 23.59 -3.12
CA ILE A 365 6.98 23.09 -3.05
C ILE A 365 7.66 23.11 -4.43
N ARG A 366 6.90 22.86 -5.50
CA ARG A 366 7.40 23.01 -6.89
C ARG A 366 7.79 24.46 -7.20
N LYS A 367 7.03 25.45 -6.72
CA LYS A 367 7.40 26.87 -6.89
C LYS A 367 8.69 27.18 -6.14
N LEU A 368 8.79 26.74 -4.87
CA LEU A 368 9.98 26.97 -4.05
C LEU A 368 11.24 26.37 -4.68
N LEU A 369 11.17 25.12 -5.18
CA LEU A 369 12.26 24.46 -5.90
C LEU A 369 12.71 25.23 -7.15
N LYS A 370 11.76 25.76 -7.94
CA LYS A 370 12.08 26.60 -9.11
C LYS A 370 12.75 27.93 -8.71
N MET A 371 12.33 28.53 -7.60
CA MET A 371 12.89 29.79 -7.12
C MET A 371 14.33 29.63 -6.62
N THR A 372 14.63 28.52 -5.93
CA THR A 372 15.99 28.25 -5.43
C THR A 372 16.96 27.90 -6.56
N GLN A 373 16.51 27.17 -7.59
CA GLN A 373 17.34 26.85 -8.76
C GLN A 373 17.72 28.07 -9.61
N ARG A 374 16.77 29.01 -9.82
CA ARG A 374 17.02 30.23 -10.62
C ARG A 374 18.03 31.19 -10.00
N ARG A 375 18.27 31.11 -8.69
CA ARG A 375 19.29 31.93 -7.99
C ARG A 375 20.69 31.32 -8.05
N GLY A 376 20.84 30.03 -8.39
CA GLY A 376 22.13 29.34 -8.41
C GLY A 376 22.92 29.40 -9.72
N THR A 377 22.31 29.81 -10.84
CA THR A 377 22.97 29.74 -12.16
C THR A 377 22.79 31.03 -12.98
N SER A 378 23.72 31.98 -12.82
CA SER A 378 23.82 33.11 -13.76
C SER A 378 24.48 32.73 -15.09
N SER A 379 25.08 31.54 -15.21
CA SER A 379 25.82 31.08 -16.40
C SER A 379 24.99 30.28 -17.42
N ASP A 380 23.79 29.79 -17.06
CA ASP A 380 23.10 28.73 -17.83
C ASP A 380 21.85 29.21 -18.60
N LYS A 381 21.76 30.52 -18.84
CA LYS A 381 20.62 31.15 -19.54
C LYS A 381 20.51 30.75 -21.02
N ASN A 382 21.58 30.24 -21.62
CA ASN A 382 21.60 29.85 -23.04
C ASN A 382 21.15 28.40 -23.30
N ALA A 383 21.27 27.49 -22.33
CA ALA A 383 20.84 26.10 -22.47
C ALA A 383 19.30 25.96 -22.42
N THR A 384 18.64 26.78 -21.60
CA THR A 384 17.19 26.66 -21.37
C THR A 384 16.37 27.17 -22.56
N LYS A 385 16.80 28.24 -23.23
CA LYS A 385 16.15 28.75 -24.46
C LYS A 385 16.29 27.79 -25.65
N ALA A 386 17.37 27.02 -25.71
CA ALA A 386 17.57 26.01 -26.75
C ALA A 386 16.61 24.82 -26.60
N ARG A 387 16.31 24.40 -25.35
CA ARG A 387 15.37 23.31 -25.06
C ARG A 387 13.91 23.69 -25.29
N GLU A 388 13.47 24.89 -24.88
CA GLU A 388 12.11 25.38 -25.19
C GLU A 388 11.88 25.54 -26.70
N ALA A 389 12.90 25.94 -27.46
CA ALA A 389 12.82 26.06 -28.92
C ALA A 389 12.79 24.71 -29.65
N GLU A 390 13.23 23.63 -29.01
CA GLU A 390 13.23 22.27 -29.56
C GLU A 390 11.87 21.57 -29.35
N GLU A 391 11.16 21.88 -28.26
CA GLU A 391 9.79 21.38 -28.01
C GLU A 391 8.72 22.02 -28.93
N LEU A 392 9.01 23.21 -29.50
CA LEU A 392 8.09 23.95 -30.35
C LEU A 392 8.24 23.68 -31.86
N ARG A 393 9.16 22.81 -32.29
CA ARG A 393 9.38 22.52 -33.72
C ARG A 393 8.50 21.36 -34.20
N PRO A 394 7.68 21.54 -35.27
CA PRO A 394 6.98 20.41 -35.88
C PRO A 394 7.98 19.45 -36.55
N ARG A 395 7.84 18.15 -36.24
CA ARG A 395 8.72 17.07 -36.75
C ARG A 395 8.62 16.97 -38.28
N SER A 396 9.61 17.53 -38.99
CA SER A 396 9.84 17.25 -40.42
C SER A 396 10.87 16.12 -40.60
N LYS A 397 10.72 15.38 -41.72
CA LYS A 397 11.28 14.07 -42.02
C LYS A 397 12.81 13.97 -41.85
N ARG A 398 13.25 12.97 -41.09
CA ARG A 398 14.65 12.61 -40.85
C ARG A 398 15.25 11.91 -42.09
N THR A 399 16.20 12.57 -42.73
CA THR A 399 17.04 12.04 -43.82
C THR A 399 17.95 10.92 -43.31
N LYS A 400 18.00 9.81 -44.04
CA LYS A 400 18.91 8.67 -43.79
C LYS A 400 20.30 9.00 -44.35
N ASN A 401 21.34 8.90 -43.53
CA ASN A 401 22.73 8.84 -44.02
C ASN A 401 23.32 7.45 -43.79
N ARG A 402 23.93 6.93 -44.87
CA ARG A 402 24.55 5.62 -45.07
C ARG A 402 25.85 5.45 -44.25
N GLY A 403 26.14 4.19 -43.92
CA GLY A 403 27.30 3.75 -43.13
C GLY A 403 28.65 3.76 -43.85
N ARG A 404 29.67 3.30 -43.11
CA ARG A 404 31.05 3.10 -43.58
C ARG A 404 31.61 1.78 -43.04
N LEU A 405 32.16 0.97 -43.94
CA LEU A 405 32.84 -0.31 -43.70
C LEU A 405 34.30 -0.12 -43.24
N VAL A 406 34.76 -1.01 -42.36
CA VAL A 406 36.13 -1.60 -42.23
C VAL A 406 35.89 -2.95 -41.53
N GLY A 407 36.36 -4.15 -41.90
CA GLY A 407 37.54 -4.62 -42.63
C GLY A 407 38.16 -5.73 -41.75
N ALA A 408 38.11 -6.99 -42.19
CA ALA A 408 38.40 -8.20 -41.42
C ALA A 408 39.89 -8.50 -41.20
N THR A 409 40.24 -9.18 -40.10
CA THR A 409 41.38 -10.14 -40.00
C THR A 409 41.15 -11.16 -38.88
N ASP A 410 41.53 -12.41 -39.18
CA ASP A 410 41.42 -13.66 -38.43
C ASP A 410 42.15 -13.74 -37.08
N GLY A 411 41.73 -14.70 -36.23
CA GLY A 411 42.67 -15.61 -35.58
C GLY A 411 42.60 -15.83 -34.06
N LYS A 412 42.04 -16.98 -33.67
CA LYS A 412 42.50 -17.92 -32.61
C LYS A 412 42.52 -17.55 -31.11
N THR A 413 41.74 -18.35 -30.37
CA THR A 413 42.05 -19.06 -29.10
C THR A 413 42.56 -18.28 -27.89
N GLY A 414 41.69 -18.21 -26.86
CA GLY A 414 41.94 -18.88 -25.58
C GLY A 414 42.66 -18.11 -24.47
N ILE A 415 42.06 -18.23 -23.29
CA ILE A 415 42.69 -18.30 -21.95
C ILE A 415 42.70 -16.99 -21.12
N LEU A 416 42.13 -17.14 -19.91
CA LEU A 416 42.33 -16.42 -18.64
C LEU A 416 41.66 -15.05 -18.42
N THR A 417 40.83 -15.04 -17.37
CA THR A 417 40.58 -13.91 -16.45
C THR A 417 41.87 -13.27 -15.94
N PRO A 418 41.85 -11.97 -15.65
CA PRO A 418 42.05 -11.60 -14.25
C PRO A 418 41.13 -10.47 -13.77
N HIS A 419 40.86 -10.51 -12.46
CA HIS A 419 40.33 -9.41 -11.66
C HIS A 419 41.08 -8.10 -11.91
N GLN A 420 40.35 -7.00 -12.07
CA GLN A 420 40.72 -5.73 -11.46
C GLN A 420 39.49 -4.85 -11.23
N GLU A 421 39.47 -4.26 -10.04
CA GLU A 421 38.49 -3.35 -9.51
C GLU A 421 38.36 -2.10 -10.39
N GLU A 422 37.12 -1.71 -10.71
CA GLU A 422 36.83 -0.33 -11.06
C GLU A 422 35.55 0.12 -10.35
N SER A 423 35.75 1.13 -9.51
CA SER A 423 34.76 1.92 -8.84
C SER A 423 33.72 2.48 -9.84
N ALA A 424 32.48 2.02 -9.71
CA ALA A 424 31.34 2.71 -10.28
C ALA A 424 30.31 2.87 -9.15
N ALA A 425 30.09 4.12 -8.74
CA ALA A 425 28.99 4.51 -7.88
C ALA A 425 27.67 4.11 -8.57
N ALA A 426 27.16 2.94 -8.20
CA ALA A 426 25.86 2.45 -8.62
C ALA A 426 24.77 3.17 -7.82
N SER A 427 23.81 3.72 -8.54
CA SER A 427 22.57 4.27 -8.00
C SER A 427 21.68 3.11 -7.52
N ASP A 428 21.85 2.69 -6.27
CA ASP A 428 21.08 1.61 -5.62
C ASP A 428 19.73 2.08 -5.02
N ASP A 429 19.21 3.24 -5.45
CA ASP A 429 17.97 3.82 -4.89
C ASP A 429 16.68 3.32 -5.57
N GLU A 430 16.74 2.36 -6.51
CA GLU A 430 15.53 1.83 -7.16
C GLU A 430 14.78 0.76 -6.34
N ASP A 431 15.35 0.24 -5.25
CA ASP A 431 14.94 -1.08 -4.71
C ASP A 431 14.47 -1.10 -3.24
N LEU A 432 14.36 0.05 -2.56
CA LEU A 432 14.25 0.07 -1.09
C LEU A 432 12.93 0.59 -0.48
N GLY A 433 11.92 0.95 -1.27
CA GLY A 433 10.69 1.53 -0.70
C GLY A 433 9.44 1.52 -1.57
N GLY A 434 9.38 0.70 -2.62
CA GLY A 434 8.23 0.69 -3.50
C GLY A 434 8.01 -0.68 -4.13
N TYR A 435 6.78 -0.95 -4.53
CA TYR A 435 6.38 -2.11 -5.34
C TYR A 435 6.89 -1.97 -6.79
N GLY A 436 8.11 -1.46 -6.96
CA GLY A 436 8.62 -0.81 -8.16
C GLY A 436 9.31 -1.73 -9.16
N PHE A 437 9.49 -3.01 -8.84
CA PHE A 437 10.09 -3.96 -9.78
C PHE A 437 9.16 -5.16 -9.91
N PHE A 438 8.40 -5.24 -11.01
CA PHE A 438 8.16 -6.46 -11.80
C PHE A 438 7.36 -6.10 -13.08
N ASP A 439 7.88 -6.55 -14.22
CA ASP A 439 7.22 -6.78 -15.52
C ASP A 439 6.88 -5.63 -16.50
N ALA A 440 7.15 -4.36 -16.17
CA ALA A 440 7.00 -3.28 -17.17
C ALA A 440 7.98 -3.43 -18.36
N GLY A 441 9.15 -4.06 -18.13
CA GLY A 441 10.17 -4.30 -19.17
C GLY A 441 9.68 -5.22 -20.29
N MET A 442 8.99 -6.31 -19.94
CA MET A 442 8.50 -7.28 -20.94
C MET A 442 7.37 -6.71 -21.79
N LEU A 443 6.46 -5.92 -21.20
CA LEU A 443 5.39 -5.26 -21.95
C LEU A 443 5.95 -4.17 -22.89
N LEU A 444 6.91 -3.36 -22.42
CA LEU A 444 7.52 -2.32 -23.24
C LEU A 444 8.36 -2.91 -24.39
N GLN A 445 9.02 -4.03 -24.14
CA GLN A 445 9.82 -4.75 -25.14
C GLN A 445 8.92 -5.44 -26.18
N ALA A 446 7.79 -6.04 -25.75
CA ALA A 446 6.77 -6.60 -26.63
C ALA A 446 6.05 -5.54 -27.49
N LEU A 447 5.80 -4.36 -26.93
CA LEU A 447 5.20 -3.23 -27.66
C LEU A 447 6.20 -2.59 -28.64
N LYS A 448 7.49 -2.52 -28.29
CA LYS A 448 8.55 -2.02 -29.19
C LYS A 448 8.82 -2.98 -30.35
N SER A 449 8.85 -4.30 -30.11
CA SER A 449 9.02 -5.30 -31.18
C SER A 449 7.83 -5.33 -32.15
N SER A 450 6.64 -4.90 -31.73
CA SER A 450 5.46 -4.82 -32.59
C SER A 450 5.41 -3.55 -33.46
N GLN A 451 6.23 -2.51 -33.20
CA GLN A 451 6.25 -1.29 -34.00
C GLN A 451 7.20 -1.34 -35.20
N GLU A 452 8.10 -2.33 -35.27
CA GLU A 452 9.06 -2.47 -36.38
C GLU A 452 8.48 -3.19 -37.61
N GLY A 453 7.24 -3.69 -37.55
CA GLY A 453 6.60 -4.32 -38.70
C GLY A 453 5.08 -4.23 -38.65
N GLN A 454 4.51 -3.16 -39.21
CA GLN A 454 3.32 -3.19 -40.10
C GLN A 454 2.75 -1.79 -40.38
N GLU A 455 2.37 -1.59 -41.64
CA GLU A 455 1.60 -0.45 -42.15
C GLU A 455 0.15 -0.47 -41.66
N ARG A 456 -0.45 0.72 -41.48
CA ARG A 456 -1.81 0.90 -40.95
C ARG A 456 -2.88 0.70 -42.02
N PRO A 457 -3.97 -0.03 -41.74
CA PRO A 457 -5.26 0.17 -42.40
C PRO A 457 -6.28 0.89 -41.50
N SER A 458 -7.27 1.48 -42.16
CA SER A 458 -8.20 2.52 -41.73
C SER A 458 -9.38 2.08 -40.85
N GLU A 459 -9.91 3.08 -40.13
CA GLU A 459 -11.06 3.06 -39.24
C GLU A 459 -12.39 2.67 -39.92
N LYS A 460 -13.20 1.83 -39.25
CA LYS A 460 -14.67 1.88 -39.35
C LYS A 460 -15.32 1.57 -38.00
N ALA A 461 -16.17 2.49 -37.57
CA ALA A 461 -17.00 2.44 -36.37
C ALA A 461 -18.15 1.43 -36.50
N VAL A 462 -18.51 0.77 -35.40
CA VAL A 462 -19.76 -0.01 -35.28
C VAL A 462 -20.51 0.42 -34.02
N ALA A 463 -21.77 0.79 -34.22
CA ALA A 463 -22.68 1.40 -33.26
C ALA A 463 -23.10 0.45 -32.12
N ARG A 464 -23.14 0.99 -30.89
CA ARG A 464 -23.66 0.32 -29.70
C ARG A 464 -25.19 0.44 -29.64
N ARG A 465 -25.87 -0.67 -29.31
CA ARG A 465 -27.32 -0.71 -29.02
C ARG A 465 -27.52 -0.67 -27.51
N GLU A 466 -28.24 0.33 -27.02
CA GLU A 466 -28.65 0.48 -25.62
C GLU A 466 -29.77 -0.49 -25.27
N VAL A 467 -29.71 -1.13 -24.09
CA VAL A 467 -30.89 -1.63 -23.38
C VAL A 467 -30.73 -1.34 -21.89
N GLY A 468 -31.41 -0.29 -21.44
CA GLY A 468 -31.59 0.05 -20.03
C GLY A 468 -32.90 -0.51 -19.49
N LYS A 469 -32.85 -1.10 -18.30
CA LYS A 469 -33.93 -1.04 -17.31
C LYS A 469 -33.31 -0.74 -15.94
N LYS A 470 -33.81 0.32 -15.30
CA LYS A 470 -33.52 0.70 -13.90
C LYS A 470 -34.44 -0.14 -13.00
N LEU A 471 -33.88 -0.79 -11.99
CA LEU A 471 -34.63 -1.37 -10.86
C LEU A 471 -34.37 -0.50 -9.62
N ARG A 472 -35.42 -0.22 -8.84
CA ARG A 472 -35.38 0.63 -7.63
C ARG A 472 -35.27 -0.24 -6.37
N LEU A 473 -34.57 0.30 -5.38
CA LEU A 473 -34.14 -0.27 -4.10
C LEU A 473 -35.26 -0.51 -3.04
N MET A 474 -36.53 -0.68 -3.43
CA MET A 474 -37.63 -0.87 -2.45
C MET A 474 -38.36 -2.21 -2.57
N GLU A 475 -37.72 -3.21 -3.17
CA GLU A 475 -38.20 -4.60 -3.13
C GLU A 475 -37.07 -5.49 -2.63
N TYR A 476 -36.87 -5.46 -1.32
CA TYR A 476 -36.37 -6.58 -0.51
C TYR A 476 -37.18 -6.62 0.78
#